data_AF-A0A8X6I849-F1
#
_entry.id   AF-A0A8X6I849-F1
#
_cell.length_a   1.000
_cell.length_b   1.000
_cell.length_c   1.000
_cell.angle_alpha   90.00
_cell.angle_beta   90.00
_cell.angle_gamma   90.00
#
_symmetry.space_group_name_H-M   'P 1'
#
loop_
_entity.id
_entity.type
_entity.pdbx_description
1 polymer ?
#
loop_
_entity_poly.entity_id
_entity_poly.type
_entity_poly.pdbx_seq_one_letter_code
_entity_poly.pdbx_strand_id
1 'polypeptide(L)'
;MIQCFILSFRNVMLRIWFLVFSLTIAVNCTVTVFFAVACIWKDGWQYTYVIGLLEAILFCGVGWVLSGSTVLYATYNLTMNEAFNYHRYRYLKDSDGHYHNPFNRGFLENIKEFFHCTRVWDVHDIIKMEETV
;
A
#
# COMPACT_ATOMS: atom_id res chain seq x y z
N MET A 1 -23.41 14.33 7.06
CA MET A 1 -23.42 12.86 6.97
C MET A 1 -23.04 12.35 5.57
N ILE A 2 -23.74 12.77 4.50
CA ILE A 2 -23.45 12.35 3.11
C ILE A 2 -22.03 12.74 2.65
N GLN A 3 -21.55 13.93 3.02
CA GLN A 3 -20.22 14.43 2.62
C GLN A 3 -19.05 13.65 3.24
N CYS A 4 -19.18 13.19 4.50
CA CYS A 4 -18.19 12.31 5.15
C CYS A 4 -18.16 10.93 4.49
N PHE A 5 -19.33 10.39 4.14
CA PHE A 5 -19.42 9.08 3.48
C PHE A 5 -18.78 9.09 2.09
N ILE A 6 -19.02 10.13 1.29
CA ILE A 6 -18.39 10.30 -0.03
C ILE A 6 -16.87 10.47 0.08
N LEU A 7 -16.38 11.23 1.06
CA LEU A 7 -14.95 11.41 1.29
C LEU A 7 -14.27 10.12 1.78
N SER A 8 -14.87 9.40 2.72
CA SER A 8 -14.35 8.11 3.21
C SER A 8 -14.32 7.08 2.08
N PHE A 9 -15.41 6.96 1.32
CA PHE A 9 -15.52 6.06 0.17
C PHE A 9 -14.49 6.38 -0.93
N ARG A 10 -14.31 7.67 -1.26
CA ARG A 10 -13.33 8.10 -2.27
C ARG A 10 -11.90 7.78 -1.84
N ASN A 11 -11.57 7.93 -0.56
CA ASN A 11 -10.25 7.60 -0.05
C ASN A 11 -9.96 6.10 -0.08
N VAL A 12 -10.93 5.24 0.23
CA VAL A 12 -10.73 3.78 0.17
C VAL A 12 -10.63 3.29 -1.26
N MET A 13 -11.55 3.72 -2.14
CA MET A 13 -11.49 3.34 -3.56
C MET A 13 -10.17 3.79 -4.18
N LEU A 14 -9.70 5.00 -3.87
CA LEU A 14 -8.42 5.51 -4.37
C LEU A 14 -7.22 4.62 -3.96
N ARG A 15 -7.24 4.05 -2.75
CA ARG A 15 -6.17 3.14 -2.28
C ARG A 15 -6.19 1.80 -3.01
N ILE A 16 -7.37 1.25 -3.25
CA ILE A 16 -7.52 0.00 -4.03
C ILE A 16 -7.08 0.23 -5.48
N TRP A 17 -7.51 1.34 -6.11
CA TRP A 17 -7.08 1.69 -7.47
C TRP A 17 -5.57 1.91 -7.56
N PHE A 18 -4.95 2.54 -6.57
CA PHE A 18 -3.50 2.70 -6.50
C PHE A 18 -2.77 1.36 -6.40
N LEU A 19 -3.26 0.44 -5.56
CA LEU A 19 -2.71 -0.90 -5.43
C LEU A 19 -2.83 -1.69 -6.75
N VAL A 20 -3.99 -1.64 -7.40
CA VAL A 20 -4.22 -2.33 -8.69
C VAL A 20 -3.32 -1.77 -9.79
N PHE A 21 -3.18 -0.44 -9.86
CA PHE A 21 -2.28 0.22 -10.80
C PHE A 21 -0.82 -0.18 -10.58
N SER A 22 -0.35 -0.09 -9.33
CA SER A 22 1.02 -0.43 -8.94
C SER A 22 1.33 -1.91 -9.21
N LEU A 23 0.39 -2.82 -8.91
CA LEU A 23 0.55 -4.25 -9.20
C LEU A 23 0.59 -4.54 -10.70
N THR A 24 -0.24 -3.85 -11.49
CA THR A 24 -0.25 -4.04 -12.95
C THR A 24 1.08 -3.63 -13.57
N ILE A 25 1.67 -2.52 -13.10
CA ILE A 25 3.03 -2.10 -13.50
C ILE A 25 4.06 -3.15 -13.07
N ALA A 26 4.03 -3.62 -11.83
CA ALA A 26 4.98 -4.62 -11.33
C ALA A 26 4.94 -5.93 -12.13
N VAL A 27 3.73 -6.43 -12.46
CA VAL A 27 3.52 -7.62 -13.28
C VAL A 27 4.02 -7.39 -14.70
N ASN A 28 3.67 -6.27 -15.33
CA ASN A 28 4.15 -5.94 -16.68
C ASN A 28 5.67 -5.87 -16.75
N CYS A 29 6.32 -5.20 -15.79
CA CYS A 29 7.78 -5.13 -15.75
C CYS A 29 8.42 -6.51 -15.51
N THR A 30 7.79 -7.39 -14.71
CA THR A 30 8.26 -8.77 -14.52
C THR A 30 8.22 -9.55 -15.83
N VAL A 31 7.15 -9.39 -16.61
CA VAL A 31 7.03 -10.00 -17.95
C VAL A 31 8.08 -9.43 -18.90
N THR A 32 8.33 -8.12 -18.88
CA THR A 32 9.38 -7.49 -19.70
C THR A 32 10.78 -8.01 -19.36
N VAL A 33 11.11 -8.20 -18.08
CA VAL A 33 12.38 -8.80 -17.65
C VAL A 33 12.51 -10.23 -18.20
N PHE A 34 11.45 -11.03 -18.10
CA PHE A 34 11.45 -12.39 -18.63
C PHE A 34 11.72 -12.43 -20.14
N PHE A 35 11.03 -11.59 -20.93
CA PHE A 35 11.26 -11.49 -22.37
C PHE A 35 12.66 -10.97 -22.70
N ALA A 36 13.16 -9.96 -22.00
CA ALA A 36 14.50 -9.41 -22.24
C ALA A 36 15.59 -10.47 -22.01
N VAL A 37 15.48 -11.27 -20.93
CA VAL A 37 16.41 -12.38 -20.65
C VAL A 37 16.30 -13.48 -21.71
N ALA A 38 15.08 -13.84 -22.12
CA ALA A 38 14.88 -14.84 -23.18
C ALA A 38 15.47 -14.42 -24.53
N CYS A 39 15.33 -13.15 -24.92
CA CYS A 39 15.93 -12.59 -26.12
C CYS A 39 17.46 -12.59 -26.05
N ILE A 40 18.05 -12.23 -24.91
CA ILE A 40 19.52 -12.29 -24.71
C ILE A 40 20.04 -13.72 -24.87
N TRP A 41 19.29 -14.71 -24.38
CA TRP A 41 19.70 -16.11 -24.47
C TRP A 41 19.67 -16.65 -25.90
N LYS A 42 18.75 -16.15 -26.75
CA LYS A 42 18.58 -16.59 -28.14
C LYS A 42 19.48 -15.84 -29.12
N ASP A 43 19.47 -14.51 -29.06
CA ASP A 43 20.05 -13.63 -30.09
C ASP A 43 21.34 -12.94 -29.61
N GLY A 44 21.76 -13.19 -28.37
CA GLY A 44 22.97 -12.64 -27.76
C GLY A 44 22.79 -11.23 -27.18
N TRP A 45 23.91 -10.60 -26.81
CA TRP A 45 23.93 -9.31 -26.12
C TRP A 45 23.77 -8.14 -27.10
N GLN A 46 22.52 -7.78 -27.40
CA GLN A 46 22.21 -6.55 -28.14
C GLN A 46 21.92 -5.37 -27.20
N TYR A 47 22.33 -4.16 -27.59
CA TYR A 47 22.16 -2.94 -26.80
C TYR A 47 20.70 -2.66 -26.43
N THR A 48 19.76 -2.96 -27.33
CA THR A 48 18.32 -2.79 -27.11
C THR A 48 17.80 -3.66 -25.96
N TYR A 49 18.25 -4.90 -25.86
CA TYR A 49 17.86 -5.82 -24.79
C TYR A 49 18.47 -5.43 -23.44
N VAL A 50 19.73 -4.97 -23.45
CA VAL A 50 20.42 -4.54 -22.23
C VAL A 50 19.77 -3.30 -21.63
N ILE A 51 19.45 -2.30 -22.46
CA ILE A 51 18.78 -1.07 -22.00
C ILE A 51 17.37 -1.40 -21.47
N GLY A 52 16.61 -2.22 -22.19
CA GLY A 52 15.27 -2.65 -21.74
C GLY A 52 15.31 -3.48 -20.45
N LEU A 53 16.33 -4.31 -20.25
CA LEU A 53 16.52 -5.07 -19.02
C LEU A 53 16.82 -4.16 -17.83
N LEU A 54 17.71 -3.17 -17.99
CA LEU A 54 18.04 -2.21 -16.93
C LEU A 54 16.83 -1.37 -16.53
N GLU A 55 16.09 -0.85 -17.52
CA GLU A 55 14.86 -0.11 -17.29
C GLU A 55 13.82 -0.98 -16.55
N ALA A 56 13.59 -2.20 -17.04
CA ALA A 56 12.60 -3.09 -16.47
C ALA A 56 12.95 -3.52 -15.03
N ILE A 57 14.23 -3.74 -14.70
CA ILE A 57 14.65 -4.05 -13.32
C ILE A 57 14.35 -2.88 -12.38
N LEU A 58 14.65 -1.64 -12.78
CA LEU A 58 14.41 -0.45 -11.96
C LEU A 58 12.91 -0.28 -11.68
N PHE A 59 12.07 -0.30 -12.73
CA PHE A 59 10.63 -0.16 -12.56
C PHE A 59 9.97 -1.35 -11.85
N CYS A 60 10.47 -2.57 -12.08
CA CYS A 60 10.01 -3.77 -11.37
C CYS A 60 10.29 -3.64 -9.87
N GLY A 61 11.51 -3.26 -9.49
CA GLY A 61 11.89 -3.05 -8.08
C GLY A 61 11.00 -2.01 -7.41
N VAL A 62 10.84 -0.83 -8.03
CA VAL A 62 9.98 0.24 -7.50
C VAL A 62 8.53 -0.23 -7.41
N GLY A 63 7.99 -0.88 -8.45
CA GLY A 63 6.61 -1.37 -8.48
C GLY A 63 6.31 -2.42 -7.41
N TRP A 64 7.22 -3.36 -7.16
CA TRP A 64 7.07 -4.36 -6.09
C TRP A 64 7.18 -3.75 -4.70
N VAL A 65 8.11 -2.82 -4.47
CA VAL A 65 8.25 -2.12 -3.18
C VAL A 65 7.01 -1.30 -2.86
N LEU A 66 6.47 -0.56 -3.83
CA LEU A 66 5.26 0.25 -3.64
C LEU A 66 4.02 -0.63 -3.42
N SER A 67 3.85 -1.69 -4.22
CA SER A 67 2.73 -2.61 -4.06
C SER A 67 2.80 -3.35 -2.72
N GLY A 68 3.99 -3.86 -2.38
CA GLY A 68 4.25 -4.59 -1.14
C GLY A 68 4.04 -3.71 0.10
N SER A 69 4.58 -2.49 0.10
CA SER A 69 4.34 -1.53 1.20
C SER A 69 2.86 -1.18 1.33
N THR A 70 2.13 -1.01 0.23
CA THR A 70 0.68 -0.75 0.26
C THR A 70 -0.09 -1.91 0.89
N VAL A 71 0.24 -3.15 0.53
CA VAL A 71 -0.35 -4.35 1.15
C VAL A 71 0.04 -4.45 2.62
N LEU A 72 1.29 -4.20 2.98
CA LEU A 72 1.73 -4.21 4.37
C LEU A 72 0.97 -3.17 5.20
N TYR A 73 0.84 -1.94 4.72
CA TYR A 73 0.06 -0.91 5.41
C TYR A 73 -1.43 -1.29 5.52
N ALA A 74 -2.00 -1.93 4.50
CA ALA A 74 -3.34 -2.51 4.57
C ALA A 74 -3.45 -3.57 5.69
N THR A 75 -2.43 -4.41 5.88
CA THR A 75 -2.43 -5.45 6.94
C THR A 75 -2.31 -4.87 8.34
N TYR A 76 -1.92 -3.61 8.48
CA TYR A 76 -1.93 -2.88 9.75
C TYR A 76 -3.09 -1.88 9.84
N ASN A 77 -4.02 -1.87 8.88
CA ASN A 77 -5.08 -0.86 8.80
C ASN A 77 -4.56 0.60 8.87
N LEU A 78 -3.33 0.82 8.41
CA LEU A 78 -2.64 2.10 8.50
C LEU A 78 -2.58 2.77 7.13
N THR A 79 -2.72 4.08 7.07
CA THR A 79 -2.47 4.82 5.84
C THR A 79 -0.98 5.13 5.69
N MET A 80 -0.47 5.29 4.46
CA MET A 80 0.90 5.78 4.26
C MET A 80 1.15 7.10 5.00
N ASN A 81 0.18 8.00 5.00
CA ASN A 81 0.30 9.29 5.67
C ASN A 81 0.44 9.14 7.20
N GLU A 82 -0.32 8.21 7.80
CA GLU A 82 -0.20 7.87 9.23
C GLU A 82 1.10 7.13 9.54
N ALA A 83 1.55 6.25 8.65
CA ALA A 83 2.83 5.54 8.79
C ALA A 83 4.02 6.52 8.78
N PHE A 84 4.04 7.45 7.83
CA PHE A 84 5.12 8.43 7.70
C PHE A 84 5.05 9.54 8.76
N ASN A 85 3.85 9.93 9.16
CA ASN A 85 3.64 11.02 10.13
C ASN A 85 3.18 10.51 11.50
N TYR A 86 3.58 9.29 11.87
CA TYR A 86 3.17 8.65 13.12
C TYR A 86 3.49 9.52 14.35
N HIS A 87 4.57 10.31 14.29
CA HIS A 87 4.97 11.20 15.38
C HIS A 87 3.91 12.28 15.71
N ARG A 88 3.12 12.71 14.72
CA ARG A 88 2.10 13.75 14.87
C ARG A 88 0.84 13.25 15.60
N TYR A 89 0.53 11.96 15.49
CA TYR A 89 -0.73 11.40 15.98
C TYR A 89 -0.54 10.79 17.37
N ARG A 90 -1.12 11.42 18.40
CA ARG A 90 -1.03 10.95 19.79
C ARG A 90 -1.72 9.60 20.01
N TYR A 91 -2.80 9.32 19.29
CA TYR A 91 -3.51 8.04 19.36
C TYR A 91 -2.73 6.82 18.84
N LEU A 92 -1.61 7.04 18.12
CA LEU A 92 -0.69 5.98 17.70
C LEU A 92 0.42 5.75 18.74
N LYS A 93 0.41 6.47 19.86
CA LYS A 93 1.39 6.38 20.94
C LYS A 93 0.70 5.92 22.22
N ASP A 94 1.30 4.94 22.87
CA ASP A 94 0.93 4.50 24.20
C ASP A 94 1.30 5.57 25.25
N SER A 95 0.77 5.41 26.46
CA SER A 95 1.08 6.20 27.66
C SER A 95 2.59 6.29 27.96
N ASP A 96 3.36 5.26 27.59
CA ASP A 96 4.82 5.20 27.70
C ASP A 96 5.57 5.77 26.47
N GLY A 97 4.84 6.30 25.47
CA GLY A 97 5.40 6.86 24.23
C GLY A 97 5.77 5.82 23.15
N HIS A 98 5.54 4.53 23.39
CA HIS A 98 5.75 3.47 22.41
C HIS A 98 4.67 3.47 21.32
N TYR A 99 5.00 3.00 20.11
CA TYR A 99 4.01 2.88 19.02
C TYR A 99 3.00 1.78 19.35
N HIS A 100 1.72 2.16 19.44
CA HIS A 100 0.61 1.25 19.64
C HIS A 100 -0.45 1.52 18.58
N ASN A 101 -0.84 0.49 17.83
CA ASN A 101 -1.85 0.62 16.77
C ASN A 101 -3.20 0.04 17.24
N PRO A 102 -4.14 0.87 17.70
CA PRO A 102 -5.45 0.41 18.18
C PRO A 102 -6.37 -0.08 17.04
N PHE A 103 -6.03 0.20 15.77
CA PHE A 103 -6.80 -0.20 14.60
C PHE A 103 -6.42 -1.58 14.07
N ASN A 104 -5.37 -2.20 14.63
CA ASN A 104 -4.94 -3.54 14.24
C ASN A 104 -5.83 -4.60 14.91
N ARG A 105 -6.75 -5.19 14.14
CA ARG A 105 -7.64 -6.27 14.60
C ARG A 105 -7.15 -7.68 14.24
N GLY A 106 -5.99 -7.78 13.57
CA GLY A 106 -5.44 -9.02 13.04
C GLY A 106 -5.26 -8.98 11.52
N PHE A 107 -4.35 -9.80 10.98
CA PHE A 107 -3.98 -9.79 9.56
C PHE A 107 -5.18 -9.99 8.61
N LEU A 108 -6.06 -10.95 8.93
CA LEU A 108 -7.21 -11.28 8.07
C LEU A 108 -8.35 -10.26 8.22
N GLU A 109 -8.64 -9.78 9.43
CA GLU A 109 -9.62 -8.72 9.65
C GLU A 109 -9.23 -7.42 8.94
N ASN A 110 -7.96 -7.01 9.00
CA ASN A 110 -7.50 -5.76 8.41
C ASN A 110 -7.54 -5.83 6.86
N ILE A 111 -7.21 -6.99 6.26
CA ILE A 111 -7.36 -7.18 4.81
C ILE A 111 -8.84 -7.15 4.41
N LYS A 112 -9.73 -7.79 5.18
CA LYS A 112 -11.18 -7.72 4.94
C LYS A 112 -11.69 -6.29 5.00
N GLU A 113 -11.22 -5.49 5.96
CA GLU A 113 -11.56 -4.07 6.07
C GLU A 113 -11.05 -3.28 4.85
N PHE A 114 -9.82 -3.54 4.41
CA PHE A 114 -9.25 -2.92 3.21
C PHE A 114 -10.08 -3.17 1.94
N PHE A 115 -10.67 -4.37 1.80
CA PHE A 115 -11.57 -4.71 0.69
C PHE A 115 -13.06 -4.39 0.95
N HIS A 116 -13.37 -3.57 1.97
CA HIS A 116 -14.75 -3.17 2.31
C HIS A 116 -15.66 -4.32 2.78
N CYS A 117 -15.11 -5.43 3.29
CA CYS A 117 -15.91 -6.51 3.88
C CYS A 117 -16.31 -6.24 5.34
N THR A 118 -15.91 -5.12 5.96
CA THR A 118 -16.21 -4.81 7.39
C THR A 118 -16.27 -3.28 7.63
N ARG A 119 -16.84 -2.83 8.76
CA ARG A 119 -16.99 -1.39 9.10
C ARG A 119 -15.66 -0.64 9.02
N VAL A 120 -15.67 0.47 8.30
CA VAL A 120 -14.64 1.51 8.31
C VAL A 120 -14.81 2.37 9.57
N TRP A 121 -13.71 2.68 10.26
CA TRP A 121 -13.71 3.59 11.42
C TRP A 121 -14.07 5.01 10.99
N ASP A 122 -15.04 5.63 11.67
CA ASP A 122 -15.45 7.02 11.42
C ASP A 122 -14.67 7.99 12.33
N VAL A 123 -14.61 9.27 11.93
CA VAL A 123 -13.92 10.34 12.69
C VAL A 123 -14.40 10.43 14.15
N HIS A 124 -15.67 10.09 14.40
CA HIS A 124 -16.25 10.09 15.75
C HIS A 124 -15.67 8.98 16.64
N ASP A 125 -15.24 7.86 16.07
CA ASP A 125 -14.60 6.78 16.82
C ASP A 125 -13.16 7.18 17.21
N ILE A 126 -12.47 7.93 16.35
CA ILE A 126 -11.12 8.44 16.61
C ILE A 126 -11.14 9.49 17.74
N ILE A 127 -12.09 10.43 17.70
CA ILE A 127 -12.25 11.47 18.74
C ILE A 127 -12.57 10.82 20.10
N LYS A 128 -13.46 9.82 20.12
CA LYS A 128 -13.77 9.09 21.35
C LYS A 128 -12.54 8.40 21.94
N MET A 129 -11.66 7.85 21.11
CA MET A 129 -10.42 7.24 21.62
C MET A 129 -9.46 8.28 22.19
N GLU A 130 -9.36 9.46 21.58
CA GLU A 130 -8.54 10.56 22.08
C GLU A 130 -9.06 11.15 23.40
N GLU A 131 -10.37 11.10 23.66
CA GLU A 131 -10.94 11.49 24.96
C GLU A 131 -10.75 10.42 26.06
N THR A 132 -10.50 9.17 25.70
CA THR A 132 -10.33 8.05 26.64
C THR A 132 -8.88 7.74 27.02
N VAL A 133 -7.90 8.37 26.37
CA VAL A 133 -6.45 8.24 26.61
C VAL A 133 -5.91 9.51 27.26
#